data_AF-E9E3R6-F1
#
_entry.id   AF-E9E3R6-F1
#
_cell.length_a   1.000
_cell.length_b   1.000
_cell.length_c   1.000
_cell.angle_alpha   90.00
_cell.angle_beta   90.00
_cell.angle_gamma   90.00
#
_symmetry.space_group_name_H-M   'P 1'
#
loop_
_entity.id
_entity.type
_entity.pdbx_description
1 polymer ?
#
loop_
_entity_poly.entity_id
_entity_poly.type
_entity_poly.pdbx_seq_one_letter_code
_entity_poly.pdbx_strand_id
1 'polypeptide(L)'
;MAFFALIPLVEVLAEGAETAIVAAEAAEATAAASEAAAASAEAAAAEEAAAAAEETAAAEAELGEGTASTASQVAGRTVLQSAIAFTKWLAKQAVELALFEAGMRAIEAAINALTPENPDRAEMQRLIRKMHTAIPKLQKAVNGWLSWSRHHFDNRTSFGVIEVWGTPILRFDVLQNKLAALSDIRHKKLVPLSKGANISKTKSSLQTLMTAVEGYANGVTKVNDFVRSACQAMVAYGLEDYQADIESALSDLK
;
A
#
# COMPACT_ATOMS: atom_id res chain seq x y z
N MET A 1 -22.47 29.11 61.08
CA MET A 1 -21.25 29.71 60.48
C MET A 1 -20.43 28.58 59.91
N ALA A 2 -20.47 28.39 58.59
CA ALA A 2 -19.72 27.32 57.90
C ALA A 2 -18.38 27.88 57.40
N PHE A 3 -17.29 27.26 57.82
CA PHE A 3 -15.95 27.46 57.28
C PHE A 3 -15.89 26.83 55.88
N PHE A 4 -15.64 27.64 54.85
CA PHE A 4 -15.19 27.14 53.55
C PHE A 4 -13.65 27.03 53.60
N ALA A 5 -13.14 25.81 53.51
CA ALA A 5 -11.72 25.55 53.33
C ALA A 5 -11.33 25.87 51.88
N LEU A 6 -10.39 26.80 51.70
CA LEU A 6 -9.61 26.91 50.46
C LEU A 6 -8.76 25.65 50.32
N ILE A 7 -9.10 24.79 49.36
CA ILE A 7 -8.18 23.77 48.84
C ILE A 7 -7.11 24.52 48.02
N PRO A 8 -5.80 24.23 48.19
CA PRO A 8 -4.75 24.95 47.50
C PRO A 8 -4.76 24.62 46.00
N LEU A 9 -5.00 25.64 45.18
CA LEU A 9 -4.95 25.64 43.71
C LEU A 9 -3.61 25.10 43.14
N VAL A 10 -2.58 24.97 43.98
CA VAL A 10 -1.24 24.50 43.63
C VAL A 10 -1.17 22.97 43.49
N GLU A 11 -1.97 22.19 44.22
CA GLU A 11 -1.98 20.71 44.10
C GLU A 11 -2.66 20.26 42.80
N VAL A 12 -3.71 20.95 42.35
CA VAL A 12 -4.43 20.65 41.10
C VAL A 12 -3.57 20.95 39.85
N LEU A 13 -2.64 21.91 39.94
CA LEU A 13 -1.71 22.26 38.86
C LEU A 13 -0.53 21.30 38.74
N ALA A 14 -0.12 20.64 39.82
CA ALA A 14 0.97 19.66 39.80
C ALA A 14 0.55 18.33 39.16
N GLU A 15 -0.68 17.87 39.44
CA GLU A 15 -1.23 16.61 38.91
C GLU A 15 -1.54 16.68 37.39
N GLY A 16 -1.86 17.88 36.88
CA GLY A 16 -2.02 18.15 35.45
C GLY A 16 -0.71 18.25 34.66
N ALA A 17 0.42 18.55 35.35
CA ALA A 17 1.73 18.64 34.71
C ALA A 17 2.40 17.26 34.56
N GLU A 18 2.25 16.38 35.55
CA GLU A 18 2.77 14.99 35.47
C GLU A 18 2.03 14.16 34.42
N THR A 19 0.72 14.33 34.28
CA THR A 19 -0.08 13.65 33.24
C THR A 19 0.24 14.13 31.82
N ALA A 20 0.61 15.41 31.65
CA ALA A 20 1.04 15.95 30.36
C ALA A 20 2.44 15.46 29.93
N ILE A 21 3.36 15.25 30.89
CA ILE A 21 4.71 14.73 30.63
C ILE A 21 4.63 13.24 30.23
N VAL A 22 3.82 12.44 30.93
CA VAL A 22 3.61 11.02 30.58
C VAL A 22 2.92 10.86 29.22
N ALA A 23 2.01 11.77 28.85
CA ALA A 23 1.37 11.77 27.52
C ALA A 23 2.33 12.18 26.38
N ALA A 24 3.28 13.09 26.65
CA ALA A 24 4.32 13.48 25.70
C ALA A 24 5.36 12.37 25.49
N GLU A 25 5.80 11.71 26.57
CA GLU A 25 6.71 10.55 26.50
C GLU A 25 6.05 9.33 25.82
N ALA A 26 4.76 9.09 26.05
CA ALA A 26 4.01 8.05 25.34
C ALA A 26 3.82 8.37 23.85
N ALA A 27 3.70 9.66 23.49
CA ALA A 27 3.61 10.11 22.10
C ALA A 27 4.96 10.01 21.37
N GLU A 28 6.08 10.31 22.03
CA GLU A 28 7.43 10.09 21.48
C GLU A 28 7.76 8.60 21.37
N ALA A 29 7.36 7.77 22.35
CA ALA A 29 7.53 6.33 22.28
C ALA A 29 6.69 5.68 21.16
N THR A 30 5.49 6.19 20.87
CA THR A 30 4.67 5.73 19.74
C THR A 30 5.16 6.25 18.39
N ALA A 31 5.74 7.45 18.34
CA ALA A 31 6.43 7.95 17.14
C ALA A 31 7.69 7.12 16.85
N ALA A 32 8.51 6.84 17.86
CA ALA A 32 9.70 6.00 17.73
C ALA A 32 9.36 4.54 17.39
N ALA A 33 8.28 3.97 17.95
CA ALA A 33 7.80 2.64 17.57
C ALA A 33 7.21 2.61 16.15
N SER A 34 6.58 3.70 15.70
CA SER A 34 6.11 3.87 14.32
C SER A 34 7.28 4.01 13.34
N GLU A 35 8.35 4.70 13.72
CA GLU A 35 9.58 4.82 12.93
C GLU A 35 10.37 3.51 12.91
N ALA A 36 10.42 2.77 14.02
CA ALA A 36 11.06 1.46 14.07
C ALA A 36 10.28 0.39 13.28
N ALA A 37 8.94 0.41 13.32
CA ALA A 37 8.10 -0.46 12.50
C ALA A 37 8.17 -0.09 11.01
N ALA A 38 8.23 1.20 10.68
CA ALA A 38 8.48 1.67 9.32
C ALA A 38 9.88 1.23 8.85
N ALA A 39 10.92 1.42 9.66
CA ALA A 39 12.29 1.01 9.34
C ALA A 39 12.45 -0.51 9.21
N SER A 40 11.74 -1.30 10.01
CA SER A 40 11.72 -2.76 9.90
C SER A 40 10.99 -3.24 8.63
N ALA A 41 9.90 -2.58 8.24
CA ALA A 41 9.22 -2.85 6.98
C ALA A 41 10.04 -2.39 5.78
N GLU A 42 10.75 -1.27 5.91
CA GLU A 42 11.68 -0.76 4.91
C GLU A 42 12.88 -1.70 4.73
N ALA A 43 13.38 -2.31 5.82
CA ALA A 43 14.44 -3.31 5.78
C ALA A 43 13.99 -4.63 5.12
N ALA A 44 12.82 -5.16 5.49
CA ALA A 44 12.29 -6.37 4.86
C ALA A 44 11.96 -6.18 3.37
N ALA A 45 11.44 -5.00 3.01
CA ALA A 45 11.16 -4.67 1.63
C ALA A 45 12.42 -4.31 0.81
N ALA A 46 13.47 -3.79 1.47
CA ALA A 46 14.79 -3.63 0.89
C ALA A 46 15.48 -4.99 0.64
N GLU A 47 15.25 -5.99 1.49
CA GLU A 47 15.74 -7.36 1.29
C GLU A 47 15.07 -8.04 0.09
N GLU A 48 13.76 -7.85 -0.09
CA GLU A 48 13.01 -8.34 -1.25
C GLU A 48 13.39 -7.60 -2.55
N ALA A 49 13.66 -6.29 -2.47
CA ALA A 49 14.20 -5.50 -3.57
C ALA A 49 15.67 -5.86 -3.90
N ALA A 50 16.48 -6.21 -2.89
CA ALA A 50 17.85 -6.66 -3.05
C ALA A 50 17.90 -8.03 -3.73
N ALA A 51 17.03 -8.98 -3.34
CA ALA A 51 16.91 -10.27 -4.02
C ALA A 51 16.51 -10.11 -5.51
N ALA A 52 15.60 -9.17 -5.81
CA ALA A 52 15.23 -8.84 -7.19
C ALA A 52 16.37 -8.15 -7.97
N ALA A 53 17.21 -7.34 -7.30
CA ALA A 53 18.39 -6.70 -7.88
C ALA A 53 19.54 -7.69 -8.15
N GLU A 54 19.70 -8.69 -7.28
CA GLU A 54 20.72 -9.73 -7.40
C GLU A 54 20.40 -10.71 -8.55
N GLU A 55 19.11 -11.04 -8.74
CA GLU A 55 18.61 -11.78 -9.89
C GLU A 55 18.83 -11.02 -11.22
N THR A 56 18.76 -9.68 -11.19
CA THR A 56 19.06 -8.85 -12.37
C THR A 56 20.56 -8.73 -12.66
N ALA A 57 21.41 -8.66 -11.62
CA ALA A 57 22.87 -8.66 -11.78
C ALA A 57 23.38 -9.99 -12.37
N ALA A 58 22.77 -11.12 -12.01
CA ALA A 58 23.07 -12.42 -12.59
C ALA A 58 22.70 -12.49 -14.09
N ALA A 59 21.54 -11.94 -14.48
CA ALA A 59 21.11 -11.87 -15.88
C ALA A 59 21.97 -10.92 -16.74
N GLU A 60 22.52 -9.84 -16.16
CA GLU A 60 23.46 -8.95 -16.86
C GLU A 60 24.83 -9.60 -17.11
N ALA A 61 25.29 -10.49 -16.21
CA ALA A 61 26.55 -11.20 -16.36
C ALA A 61 26.55 -12.25 -17.47
N GLU A 62 25.42 -12.96 -17.67
CA GLU A 62 25.29 -14.05 -18.64
C GLU A 62 25.30 -13.57 -20.12
N LEU A 63 24.95 -12.31 -20.37
CA LEU A 63 24.88 -11.71 -21.71
C LEU A 63 26.17 -11.02 -22.16
N GLY A 64 27.15 -10.85 -21.26
CA GLY A 64 28.46 -10.28 -21.58
C GLY A 64 29.29 -11.11 -22.58
N GLU A 65 28.92 -12.37 -22.82
CA GLU A 65 29.68 -13.31 -23.67
C GLU A 65 29.07 -13.56 -25.05
N GLY A 66 27.90 -12.99 -25.39
CA GLY A 66 27.14 -13.33 -26.60
C GLY A 66 27.48 -12.52 -27.86
N THR A 67 28.16 -13.14 -28.83
CA THR A 67 28.38 -12.63 -30.19
C THR A 67 27.10 -12.66 -31.04
N ALA A 68 26.28 -11.60 -31.00
CA ALA A 68 25.10 -11.44 -31.87
C ALA A 68 25.06 -10.07 -32.58
N SER A 69 24.43 -10.05 -33.76
CA SER A 69 24.25 -8.87 -34.62
C SER A 69 23.67 -7.65 -33.90
N THR A 70 24.16 -6.46 -34.25
CA THR A 70 23.87 -5.16 -33.59
C THR A 70 22.37 -4.83 -33.48
N ALA A 71 21.53 -5.18 -34.46
CA ALA A 71 20.08 -4.93 -34.39
C ALA A 71 19.36 -5.86 -33.40
N SER A 72 19.79 -7.13 -33.32
CA SER A 72 19.27 -8.11 -32.35
C SER A 72 19.74 -7.77 -30.93
N GLN A 73 20.98 -7.29 -30.77
CA GLN A 73 21.48 -6.74 -29.51
C GLN A 73 20.70 -5.51 -29.05
N VAL A 74 20.32 -4.59 -29.93
CA VAL A 74 19.55 -3.39 -29.56
C VAL A 74 18.13 -3.77 -29.14
N ALA A 75 17.44 -4.64 -29.89
CA ALA A 75 16.10 -5.11 -29.49
C ALA A 75 16.15 -5.91 -28.17
N GLY A 76 17.13 -6.80 -28.01
CA GLY A 76 17.37 -7.54 -26.77
C GLY A 76 17.66 -6.63 -25.58
N ARG A 77 18.49 -5.59 -25.77
CA ARG A 77 18.76 -4.56 -24.75
C ARG A 77 17.51 -3.78 -24.35
N THR A 78 16.64 -3.42 -25.29
CA THR A 78 15.38 -2.71 -24.97
C THR A 78 14.40 -3.58 -24.19
N VAL A 79 14.30 -4.87 -24.54
CA VAL A 79 13.46 -5.83 -23.79
C VAL A 79 14.03 -6.05 -22.39
N LEU A 80 15.34 -6.20 -22.25
CA LEU A 80 16.02 -6.33 -20.97
C LEU A 80 15.85 -5.07 -20.10
N GLN A 81 16.04 -3.86 -20.67
CA GLN A 81 15.80 -2.61 -19.95
C GLN A 81 14.35 -2.46 -19.49
N SER A 82 13.38 -2.90 -20.30
CA SER A 82 11.97 -2.91 -19.92
C SER A 82 11.71 -3.91 -18.79
N ALA A 83 12.33 -5.09 -18.82
CA ALA A 83 12.26 -6.09 -17.75
C ALA A 83 12.85 -5.53 -16.44
N ILE A 84 14.04 -4.90 -16.50
CA ILE A 84 14.69 -4.27 -15.36
C ILE A 84 13.81 -3.16 -14.77
N ALA A 85 13.28 -2.27 -15.61
CA ALA A 85 12.40 -1.19 -15.18
C ALA A 85 11.12 -1.73 -14.54
N PHE A 86 10.55 -2.79 -15.11
CA PHE A 86 9.37 -3.46 -14.58
C PHE A 86 9.64 -4.13 -13.23
N THR A 87 10.74 -4.86 -13.08
CA THR A 87 11.12 -5.49 -11.81
C THR A 87 11.40 -4.46 -10.72
N LYS A 88 12.09 -3.36 -11.04
CA LYS A 88 12.27 -2.22 -10.11
C LYS A 88 10.94 -1.61 -9.69
N TRP A 89 10.02 -1.46 -10.64
CA TRP A 89 8.68 -0.97 -10.35
C TRP A 89 7.91 -1.93 -9.44
N LEU A 90 7.95 -3.24 -9.69
CA LEU A 90 7.32 -4.27 -8.84
C LEU A 90 7.86 -4.24 -7.41
N ALA A 91 9.19 -4.20 -7.24
CA ALA A 91 9.82 -4.12 -5.92
C ALA A 91 9.36 -2.86 -5.16
N LYS A 92 9.32 -1.72 -5.85
CA LYS A 92 8.79 -0.48 -5.29
C LYS A 92 7.31 -0.62 -4.87
N GLN A 93 6.48 -1.32 -5.66
CA GLN A 93 5.08 -1.58 -5.28
C GLN A 93 4.95 -2.44 -4.02
N ALA A 94 5.80 -3.46 -3.86
CA ALA A 94 5.80 -4.32 -2.68
C ALA A 94 6.16 -3.53 -1.41
N VAL A 95 7.23 -2.72 -1.47
CA VAL A 95 7.65 -1.81 -0.38
C VAL A 95 6.52 -0.86 0.03
N GLU A 96 5.87 -0.21 -0.95
CA GLU A 96 4.78 0.72 -0.69
C GLU A 96 3.58 0.08 0.01
N LEU A 97 3.25 -1.15 -0.39
CA LEU A 97 2.14 -1.89 0.18
C LEU A 97 2.42 -2.26 1.64
N ALA A 98 3.63 -2.74 1.93
CA ALA A 98 4.07 -3.04 3.29
C ALA A 98 4.08 -1.78 4.17
N LEU A 99 4.61 -0.66 3.65
CA LEU A 99 4.68 0.60 4.39
C LEU A 99 3.28 1.16 4.70
N PHE A 100 2.34 1.04 3.77
CA PHE A 100 0.95 1.44 4.01
C PHE A 100 0.30 0.60 5.12
N GLU A 101 0.52 -0.71 5.14
CA GLU A 101 0.02 -1.61 6.19
C GLU A 101 0.62 -1.26 7.57
N ALA A 102 1.94 -1.03 7.61
CA ALA A 102 2.62 -0.58 8.83
C ALA A 102 2.05 0.75 9.34
N GLY A 103 1.81 1.71 8.43
CA GLY A 103 1.17 2.98 8.77
C GLY A 103 -0.23 2.82 9.35
N MET A 104 -1.03 1.89 8.81
CA MET A 104 -2.36 1.58 9.35
C MET A 104 -2.32 0.94 10.73
N ARG A 105 -1.33 0.09 11.01
CA ARG A 105 -1.10 -0.44 12.38
C ARG A 105 -0.66 0.65 13.35
N ALA A 106 0.18 1.58 12.91
CA ALA A 106 0.60 2.71 13.74
C ALA A 106 -0.58 3.60 14.13
N ILE A 107 -1.48 3.88 13.18
CA ILE A 107 -2.74 4.62 13.44
C ILE A 107 -3.60 3.87 14.46
N GLU A 108 -3.73 2.54 14.35
CA GLU A 108 -4.47 1.73 15.32
C GLU A 108 -3.89 1.85 16.74
N ALA A 109 -2.57 1.68 16.87
CA ALA A 109 -1.88 1.81 18.14
C ALA A 109 -2.08 3.21 18.75
N ALA A 110 -1.97 4.26 17.93
CA ALA A 110 -2.16 5.65 18.35
C ALA A 110 -3.59 5.92 18.86
N ILE A 111 -4.62 5.37 18.20
CA ILE A 111 -6.01 5.51 18.66
C ILE A 111 -6.29 4.65 19.90
N ASN A 112 -5.70 3.46 20.00
CA ASN A 112 -5.86 2.61 21.18
C ASN A 112 -5.25 3.25 22.43
N ALA A 113 -4.18 4.02 22.29
CA ALA A 113 -3.54 4.79 23.35
C ALA A 113 -4.35 6.04 23.80
N LEU A 114 -5.38 6.46 23.06
CA LEU A 114 -6.25 7.55 23.52
C LEU A 114 -6.98 7.18 24.81
N THR A 115 -7.17 8.17 25.69
CA THR A 115 -7.88 7.97 26.95
C THR A 115 -9.31 7.47 26.71
N PRO A 116 -9.86 6.61 27.60
CA PRO A 116 -11.24 6.10 27.48
C PRO A 116 -12.30 7.20 27.47
N GLU A 117 -11.98 8.37 28.02
CA GLU A 117 -12.84 9.55 28.09
C GLU A 117 -13.01 10.27 26.74
N ASN A 118 -12.20 9.93 25.72
CA ASN A 118 -12.37 10.50 24.39
C ASN A 118 -13.71 10.02 23.78
N PRO A 119 -14.66 10.93 23.52
CA PRO A 119 -16.01 10.56 23.10
C PRO A 119 -16.07 9.87 21.73
N ASP A 120 -15.07 10.10 20.88
CA ASP A 120 -14.99 9.54 19.53
C ASP A 120 -14.20 8.23 19.47
N ARG A 121 -13.53 7.81 20.55
CA ARG A 121 -12.59 6.67 20.55
C ARG A 121 -13.19 5.38 20.00
N ALA A 122 -14.39 5.02 20.46
CA ALA A 122 -15.07 3.80 20.01
C ALA A 122 -15.38 3.82 18.50
N GLU A 123 -15.74 4.98 17.98
CA GLU A 123 -16.02 5.15 16.55
C GLU A 123 -14.74 5.15 15.73
N MET A 124 -13.67 5.81 16.20
CA MET A 124 -12.34 5.76 15.56
C MET A 124 -11.80 4.33 15.49
N GLN A 125 -11.94 3.54 16.56
CA GLN A 125 -11.60 2.11 16.58
C GLN A 125 -12.45 1.29 15.59
N ARG A 126 -13.73 1.63 15.44
CA ARG A 126 -14.60 0.99 14.44
C ARG A 126 -14.11 1.27 13.02
N LEU A 127 -13.80 2.54 12.69
CA LEU A 127 -13.29 2.93 11.38
C LEU A 127 -11.97 2.22 11.04
N ILE A 128 -11.05 2.15 12.00
CA ILE A 128 -9.76 1.47 11.80
C ILE A 128 -9.94 -0.03 11.57
N ARG A 129 -10.79 -0.70 12.35
CA ARG A 129 -11.07 -2.13 12.15
C ARG A 129 -11.60 -2.42 10.75
N LYS A 130 -12.54 -1.61 10.24
CA LYS A 130 -13.05 -1.75 8.86
C LYS A 130 -11.93 -1.66 7.82
N MET A 131 -11.03 -0.68 7.97
CA MET A 131 -9.89 -0.53 7.06
C MET A 131 -8.91 -1.71 7.20
N HIS A 132 -8.63 -2.17 8.42
CA HIS A 132 -7.73 -3.31 8.69
C HIS A 132 -8.22 -4.63 8.11
N THR A 133 -9.53 -4.88 8.06
CA THR A 133 -10.06 -6.10 7.46
C THR A 133 -10.15 -6.01 5.93
N ALA A 134 -10.40 -4.82 5.39
CA ALA A 134 -10.54 -4.60 3.95
C ALA A 134 -9.20 -4.54 3.21
N ILE A 135 -8.19 -3.85 3.77
CA ILE A 135 -6.92 -3.59 3.08
C ILE A 135 -6.21 -4.89 2.67
N PRO A 136 -5.99 -5.89 3.55
CA PRO A 136 -5.28 -7.11 3.17
C PRO A 136 -5.94 -7.87 2.01
N LYS A 137 -7.27 -7.85 1.92
CA LYS A 137 -8.03 -8.47 0.81
C LYS A 137 -7.77 -7.77 -0.52
N LEU A 138 -7.74 -6.43 -0.51
CA LEU A 138 -7.39 -5.63 -1.70
C LEU A 138 -5.92 -5.81 -2.09
N GLN A 139 -5.02 -5.89 -1.10
CA GLN A 139 -3.59 -6.11 -1.33
C GLN A 139 -3.33 -7.50 -1.90
N LYS A 140 -4.04 -8.53 -1.44
CA LYS A 140 -3.98 -9.88 -2.01
C LYS A 140 -4.26 -9.85 -3.52
N ALA A 141 -5.31 -9.14 -3.94
CA ALA A 141 -5.65 -9.02 -5.36
C ALA A 141 -4.53 -8.35 -6.16
N VAL A 142 -4.03 -7.21 -5.67
CA VAL A 142 -2.97 -6.46 -6.36
C VAL A 142 -1.67 -7.25 -6.41
N ASN A 143 -1.26 -7.88 -5.30
CA ASN A 143 -0.06 -8.71 -5.24
C ASN A 143 -0.18 -9.94 -6.14
N GLY A 144 -1.36 -10.55 -6.24
CA GLY A 144 -1.64 -11.63 -7.17
C GLY A 144 -1.39 -11.22 -8.62
N TRP A 145 -1.94 -10.07 -9.04
CA TRP A 145 -1.73 -9.56 -10.39
C TRP A 145 -0.29 -9.11 -10.66
N LEU A 146 0.37 -8.49 -9.68
CA LEU A 146 1.79 -8.09 -9.78
C LEU A 146 2.70 -9.32 -9.90
N SER A 147 2.48 -10.33 -9.06
CA SER A 147 3.20 -11.61 -9.11
C SER A 147 2.97 -12.32 -10.43
N TRP A 148 1.71 -12.44 -10.87
CA TRP A 148 1.39 -13.05 -12.17
C TRP A 148 2.10 -12.31 -13.32
N SER A 149 2.08 -10.97 -13.29
CA SER A 149 2.74 -10.14 -14.31
C SER A 149 4.26 -10.32 -14.31
N ARG A 150 4.89 -10.52 -13.14
CA ARG A 150 6.32 -10.89 -13.02
C ARG A 150 6.63 -12.18 -13.76
N HIS A 151 5.86 -13.24 -13.47
CA HIS A 151 6.09 -14.57 -14.01
C HIS A 151 5.80 -14.68 -15.52
N HIS A 152 5.01 -13.76 -16.08
CA HIS A 152 4.56 -13.83 -17.48
C HIS A 152 5.08 -12.68 -18.34
N PHE A 153 6.05 -11.89 -17.85
CA PHE A 153 6.58 -10.73 -18.57
C PHE A 153 7.18 -11.09 -19.95
N ASP A 154 7.88 -12.22 -20.03
CA ASP A 154 8.50 -12.68 -21.29
C ASP A 154 7.44 -13.13 -22.31
N ASN A 155 6.29 -13.60 -21.83
CA ASN A 155 5.17 -14.04 -22.66
C ASN A 155 4.18 -12.91 -22.99
N ARG A 156 4.47 -11.65 -22.63
CA ARG A 156 3.51 -10.53 -22.72
C ARG A 156 2.89 -10.31 -24.10
N THR A 157 3.63 -10.59 -25.17
CA THR A 157 3.16 -10.44 -26.56
C THR A 157 2.14 -11.51 -26.95
N SER A 158 2.13 -12.66 -26.28
CA SER A 158 1.23 -13.78 -26.56
C SER A 158 -0.22 -13.52 -26.09
N PHE A 159 -0.42 -12.55 -25.20
CA PHE A 159 -1.75 -12.25 -24.64
C PHE A 159 -2.61 -11.32 -25.51
N GLY A 160 -2.11 -10.96 -26.69
CA GLY A 160 -2.84 -10.19 -27.69
C GLY A 160 -2.87 -8.68 -27.44
N VAL A 161 -3.56 -7.99 -28.34
CA VAL A 161 -3.60 -6.52 -28.40
C VAL A 161 -5.03 -5.98 -28.26
N ILE A 162 -5.12 -4.70 -27.94
CA ILE A 162 -6.31 -3.85 -28.07
C ILE A 162 -5.92 -2.72 -29.01
N GLU A 163 -6.79 -2.39 -29.97
CA GLU A 163 -6.60 -1.22 -30.83
C GLU A 163 -7.17 0.03 -30.16
N VAL A 164 -6.32 1.05 -30.01
CA VAL A 164 -6.72 2.37 -29.53
C VAL A 164 -6.31 3.38 -30.59
N TRP A 165 -7.30 4.01 -31.24
CA TRP A 165 -7.08 4.97 -32.32
C TRP A 165 -6.13 4.47 -33.43
N GLY A 166 -6.28 3.19 -33.81
CA GLY A 166 -5.42 2.55 -34.82
C GLY A 166 -4.02 2.17 -34.34
N THR A 167 -3.72 2.37 -33.06
CA THR A 167 -2.45 1.93 -32.44
C THR A 167 -2.68 0.62 -31.67
N PRO A 168 -1.97 -0.46 -32.00
CA PRO A 168 -2.05 -1.71 -31.23
C PRO A 168 -1.31 -1.54 -29.90
N ILE A 169 -1.99 -1.81 -28.80
CA ILE A 169 -1.43 -1.81 -27.44
C ILE A 169 -1.56 -3.22 -26.89
N LEU A 170 -0.49 -3.77 -26.32
CA LEU A 170 -0.56 -5.09 -25.69
C LEU A 170 -1.54 -5.05 -24.52
N ARG A 171 -2.39 -6.06 -24.38
CA ARG A 171 -3.29 -6.18 -23.22
C ARG A 171 -2.50 -6.19 -21.91
N PHE A 172 -1.31 -6.77 -21.95
CA PHE A 172 -0.40 -6.83 -20.80
C PHE A 172 0.03 -5.43 -20.35
N ASP A 173 0.38 -4.56 -21.28
CA ASP A 173 0.73 -3.16 -20.98
C ASP A 173 -0.46 -2.39 -20.42
N VAL A 174 -1.68 -2.71 -20.86
CA VAL A 174 -2.91 -2.11 -20.30
C VAL A 174 -3.12 -2.57 -18.85
N LEU A 175 -2.89 -3.85 -18.53
CA LEU A 175 -2.93 -4.35 -17.16
C LEU A 175 -1.88 -3.64 -16.28
N GLN A 176 -0.63 -3.55 -16.75
CA GLN A 176 0.43 -2.84 -16.04
C GLN A 176 0.07 -1.37 -15.78
N ASN A 177 -0.44 -0.65 -16.78
CA ASN A 177 -0.87 0.74 -16.62
C ASN A 177 -1.99 0.88 -15.58
N LYS A 178 -2.94 -0.06 -15.53
CA LYS A 178 -4.00 -0.07 -14.52
C LYS A 178 -3.45 -0.32 -13.11
N LEU A 179 -2.49 -1.23 -12.96
CA LEU A 179 -1.81 -1.46 -11.68
C LEU A 179 -0.96 -0.24 -11.26
N ALA A 180 -0.32 0.44 -12.20
CA ALA A 180 0.39 1.70 -11.93
C ALA A 180 -0.57 2.81 -11.47
N ALA A 181 -1.76 2.91 -12.05
CA ALA A 181 -2.79 3.85 -11.59
C ALA A 181 -3.24 3.58 -10.14
N LEU A 182 -3.25 2.31 -9.69
CA LEU A 182 -3.50 1.97 -8.30
C LEU A 182 -2.38 2.43 -7.36
N SER A 183 -1.11 2.28 -7.78
CA SER A 183 0.04 2.85 -7.05
C SER A 183 -0.09 4.36 -6.88
N ASP A 184 -0.48 5.05 -7.95
CA ASP A 184 -0.71 6.49 -7.93
C ASP A 184 -1.76 6.90 -6.90
N ILE A 185 -2.87 6.15 -6.78
CA ILE A 185 -3.88 6.40 -5.75
C ILE A 185 -3.29 6.20 -4.34
N ARG A 186 -2.48 5.15 -4.14
CA ARG A 186 -1.81 4.93 -2.84
C ARG A 186 -0.91 6.09 -2.49
N HIS A 187 0.00 6.46 -3.38
CA HIS A 187 1.00 7.49 -3.14
C HIS A 187 0.44 8.90 -3.01
N LYS A 188 -0.43 9.29 -3.96
CA LYS A 188 -0.90 10.67 -4.04
C LYS A 188 -2.04 10.95 -3.07
N LYS A 189 -2.69 9.90 -2.54
CA LYS A 189 -3.89 10.05 -1.70
C LYS A 189 -3.79 9.29 -0.37
N LEU A 190 -3.63 7.97 -0.40
CA LEU A 190 -3.72 7.16 0.83
C LEU A 190 -2.57 7.42 1.80
N VAL A 191 -1.33 7.46 1.34
CA VAL A 191 -0.16 7.69 2.20
C VAL A 191 -0.22 9.06 2.89
N PRO A 192 -0.45 10.19 2.18
CA PRO A 192 -0.63 11.48 2.84
C PRO A 192 -1.77 11.51 3.85
N LEU A 193 -2.92 10.90 3.53
CA LEU A 193 -4.07 10.85 4.43
C LEU A 193 -3.82 9.97 5.66
N SER A 194 -3.07 8.88 5.51
CA SER A 194 -2.67 8.01 6.63
C SER A 194 -1.75 8.77 7.58
N LYS A 195 -0.75 9.47 7.04
CA LYS A 195 0.12 10.35 7.83
C LYS A 195 -0.70 11.45 8.54
N GLY A 196 -1.61 12.10 7.82
CA GLY A 196 -2.49 13.12 8.38
C GLY A 196 -3.38 12.59 9.50
N ALA A 197 -3.96 11.40 9.34
CA ALA A 197 -4.78 10.74 10.35
C ALA A 197 -3.96 10.33 11.58
N ASN A 198 -2.74 9.84 11.40
CA ASN A 198 -1.84 9.51 12.51
C ASN A 198 -1.45 10.74 13.34
N ILE A 199 -1.24 11.88 12.68
CA ILE A 199 -0.89 13.15 13.35
C ILE A 199 -2.11 13.74 14.05
N SER A 200 -3.24 13.85 13.36
CA SER A 200 -4.42 14.55 13.90
C SER A 200 -5.18 13.72 14.94
N LYS A 201 -5.18 12.39 14.79
CA LYS A 201 -5.90 11.44 15.66
C LYS A 201 -7.38 11.82 15.83
N THR A 202 -7.99 12.37 14.79
CA THR A 202 -9.40 12.78 14.80
C THR A 202 -10.27 11.83 13.99
N LYS A 203 -11.54 11.72 14.40
CA LYS A 203 -12.58 11.01 13.66
C LYS A 203 -12.71 11.50 12.22
N SER A 204 -12.70 12.81 12.00
CA SER A 204 -12.82 13.41 10.66
C SER A 204 -11.69 12.99 9.72
N SER A 205 -10.44 12.97 10.21
CA SER A 205 -9.31 12.49 9.40
C SER A 205 -9.39 11.00 9.09
N LEU A 206 -9.87 10.18 10.04
CA LEU A 206 -10.10 8.75 9.79
C LEU A 206 -11.24 8.48 8.81
N GLN A 207 -12.31 9.29 8.85
CA GLN A 207 -13.39 9.22 7.86
C GLN A 207 -12.88 9.57 6.47
N THR A 208 -12.07 10.63 6.36
CA THR A 208 -11.45 11.04 5.09
C THR A 208 -10.54 9.93 4.54
N LEU A 209 -9.75 9.29 5.41
CA LEU A 209 -8.92 8.15 5.04
C LEU A 209 -9.78 6.97 4.57
N MET A 210 -10.84 6.62 5.30
CA MET A 210 -11.74 5.52 4.93
C MET A 210 -12.39 5.75 3.56
N THR A 211 -12.88 6.96 3.27
CA THR A 211 -13.40 7.32 1.94
C THR A 211 -12.34 7.20 0.85
N ALA A 212 -11.08 7.52 1.16
CA ALA A 212 -9.99 7.29 0.21
C ALA A 212 -9.71 5.80 -0.01
N VAL A 213 -9.81 4.97 1.03
CA VAL A 213 -9.70 3.49 0.93
C VAL A 213 -10.83 2.91 0.10
N GLU A 214 -12.06 3.39 0.25
CA GLU A 214 -13.19 3.03 -0.62
C GLU A 214 -12.91 3.41 -2.08
N GLY A 215 -12.37 4.61 -2.32
CA GLY A 215 -11.96 5.04 -3.66
C GLY A 215 -10.89 4.14 -4.27
N TYR A 216 -9.93 3.69 -3.45
CA TYR A 216 -8.92 2.72 -3.84
C TYR A 216 -9.53 1.34 -4.15
N ALA A 217 -10.42 0.84 -3.30
CA ALA A 217 -11.15 -0.42 -3.50
C ALA A 217 -11.93 -0.41 -4.83
N ASN A 218 -12.63 0.68 -5.14
CA ASN A 218 -13.29 0.87 -6.43
C ASN A 218 -12.32 0.89 -7.62
N GLY A 219 -11.11 1.40 -7.42
CA GLY A 219 -10.01 1.28 -8.38
C GLY A 219 -9.65 -0.18 -8.64
N VAL A 220 -9.47 -0.97 -7.56
CA VAL A 220 -9.17 -2.41 -7.64
C VAL A 220 -10.29 -3.17 -8.36
N THR A 221 -11.57 -2.84 -8.08
CA THR A 221 -12.71 -3.39 -8.82
C THR A 221 -12.60 -3.15 -10.32
N LYS A 222 -12.25 -1.93 -10.76
CA LYS A 222 -12.07 -1.62 -12.19
C LYS A 222 -10.94 -2.40 -12.84
N VAL A 223 -9.90 -2.77 -12.09
CA VAL A 223 -8.85 -3.65 -12.59
C VAL A 223 -9.39 -5.07 -12.73
N ASN A 224 -10.11 -5.58 -11.72
CA ASN A 224 -10.73 -6.90 -11.79
C ASN A 224 -11.74 -7.03 -12.94
N ASP A 225 -12.58 -6.03 -13.16
CA ASP A 225 -13.51 -5.98 -14.27
C ASP A 225 -12.79 -6.05 -15.62
N PHE A 226 -11.64 -5.36 -15.74
CA PHE A 226 -10.78 -5.45 -16.91
C PHE A 226 -10.18 -6.85 -17.08
N VAL A 227 -9.71 -7.47 -15.99
CA VAL A 227 -9.19 -8.85 -16.02
C VAL A 227 -10.27 -9.80 -16.55
N ARG A 228 -11.49 -9.73 -16.02
CA ARG A 228 -12.61 -10.59 -16.40
C ARG A 228 -13.09 -10.38 -17.83
N SER A 229 -13.21 -9.13 -18.26
CA SER A 229 -13.81 -8.80 -19.56
C SER A 229 -12.80 -8.79 -20.72
N ALA A 230 -11.54 -8.47 -20.44
CA ALA A 230 -10.55 -8.13 -21.45
C ALA A 230 -9.20 -8.84 -21.27
N CYS A 231 -9.04 -9.75 -20.32
CA CYS A 231 -7.79 -10.52 -20.17
C CYS A 231 -8.01 -12.04 -20.28
N GLN A 232 -8.98 -12.51 -21.07
CA GLN A 232 -9.32 -13.94 -21.19
C GLN A 232 -8.10 -14.85 -21.46
N ALA A 233 -7.17 -14.44 -22.33
CA ALA A 233 -5.94 -15.18 -22.61
C ALA A 233 -5.00 -15.25 -21.38
N MET A 234 -4.95 -14.19 -20.58
CA MET A 234 -4.16 -14.16 -19.34
C MET A 234 -4.82 -14.97 -18.23
N VAL A 235 -6.15 -14.90 -18.14
CA VAL A 235 -6.94 -15.72 -17.19
C VAL A 235 -6.76 -17.21 -17.49
N ALA A 236 -6.76 -17.59 -18.77
CA ALA A 236 -6.41 -18.95 -19.19
C ALA A 236 -4.97 -19.36 -18.83
N TYR A 237 -4.07 -18.38 -18.64
CA TYR A 237 -2.71 -18.55 -18.15
C TYR A 237 -2.58 -18.34 -16.63
N GLY A 238 -3.67 -18.45 -15.88
CA GLY A 238 -3.66 -18.42 -14.43
C GLY A 238 -3.71 -17.03 -13.80
N LEU A 239 -4.06 -15.98 -14.56
CA LEU A 239 -4.38 -14.68 -13.97
C LEU A 239 -5.70 -14.79 -13.22
N GLU A 240 -5.64 -14.72 -11.90
CA GLU A 240 -6.79 -14.91 -11.02
C GLU A 240 -7.73 -13.70 -11.05
N ASP A 241 -9.04 -13.97 -11.01
CA ASP A 241 -10.04 -12.97 -10.67
C ASP A 241 -10.25 -12.97 -9.15
N TYR A 242 -10.12 -11.80 -8.54
CA TYR A 242 -10.22 -11.63 -7.09
C TYR A 242 -11.58 -11.07 -6.71
N GLN A 243 -12.65 -11.38 -7.47
CA GLN A 243 -13.96 -10.77 -7.28
C GLN A 243 -14.46 -10.95 -5.83
N ALA A 244 -14.36 -12.16 -5.29
CA ALA A 244 -14.83 -12.48 -3.94
C ALA A 244 -14.07 -11.69 -2.86
N ASP A 245 -12.74 -11.59 -2.98
CA ASP A 245 -11.92 -10.81 -2.05
C ASP A 245 -12.26 -9.32 -2.11
N ILE A 246 -12.48 -8.76 -3.31
CA ILE A 246 -12.82 -7.35 -3.52
C ILE A 246 -14.23 -7.03 -3.00
N GLU A 247 -15.22 -7.88 -3.27
CA GLU A 247 -16.58 -7.71 -2.74
C GLU A 247 -16.61 -7.78 -1.22
N SER A 248 -15.87 -8.73 -0.64
CA SER A 248 -15.70 -8.84 0.80
C SER A 248 -15.04 -7.58 1.38
N ALA A 249 -13.99 -7.06 0.75
CA ALA A 249 -13.35 -5.82 1.18
C ALA A 249 -14.28 -4.60 1.12
N LEU A 250 -15.06 -4.46 0.05
CA LEU A 250 -16.05 -3.39 -0.09
C LEU A 250 -17.18 -3.52 0.93
N SER A 251 -17.56 -4.75 1.30
CA SER A 251 -18.56 -4.99 2.34
C SER A 251 -18.03 -4.57 3.72
N ASP A 252 -16.76 -4.85 4.02
CA ASP A 252 -16.14 -4.49 5.30
C ASP A 252 -16.03 -2.97 5.51
N LEU A 253 -15.91 -2.20 4.42
CA LEU A 253 -15.79 -0.75 4.47
C LEU A 253 -17.13 -0.04 4.73
N LYS A 254 -18.27 -0.68 4.41
CA LYS A 254 -19.62 -0.15 4.61
C LYS A 254 -20.05 -0.21 6.07
#